data_AF-A0A5D6Z028-F1
#
_entry.id   AF-A0A5D6Z028-F1
#
_cell.length_a   1.000
_cell.length_b   1.000
_cell.length_c   1.000
_cell.angle_alpha   90.00
_cell.angle_beta   90.00
_cell.angle_gamma   90.00
#
_symmetry.space_group_name_H-M   'P 1'
#
loop_
_entity.id
_entity.type
_entity.pdbx_description
1 polymer ?
#
loop_
_entity_poly.entity_id
_entity_poly.type
_entity_poly.pdbx_seq_one_letter_code
_entity_poly.pdbx_strand_id
1 'polypeptide(L)'
;MAHDSCVLRMQCERISGARCFVFTDESYVHRNYSCHDDSLYGPNDEPDLQVKARHKGRRLCIVAAIVGADERVPAESRTPSQCAHLLRWSLDVFEGGNQTVDYHGMFNSTYYLRWIERLLEQLPATNISNALIVLDNAKYHKTLPHDTPKTQCIESKHADRVYAIRDRVQRQ
;
A
#
# COMPACT_ATOMS: atom_id res chain seq x y z
N MET A 1 -2.96 -19.38 -11.78
CA MET A 1 -2.29 -18.78 -12.97
C MET A 1 -1.61 -17.45 -12.63
N ALA A 2 -2.32 -16.33 -12.46
CA ALA A 2 -1.67 -15.03 -12.17
C ALA A 2 -1.04 -14.94 -10.76
N HIS A 3 -1.74 -15.48 -9.74
CA HIS A 3 -1.24 -15.53 -8.37
C HIS A 3 0.06 -16.35 -8.26
N ASP A 4 0.06 -17.57 -8.76
CA ASP A 4 1.20 -18.49 -8.66
C ASP A 4 2.44 -17.95 -9.39
N SER A 5 2.24 -17.35 -10.56
CA SER A 5 3.33 -16.70 -11.30
C SER A 5 3.93 -15.52 -10.53
N CYS A 6 3.10 -14.72 -9.87
CA CYS A 6 3.56 -13.61 -9.02
C CYS A 6 4.37 -14.12 -7.83
N VAL A 7 3.87 -15.14 -7.14
CA VAL A 7 4.55 -15.76 -5.99
C VAL A 7 5.90 -16.34 -6.41
N LEU A 8 5.95 -17.11 -7.49
CA LEU A 8 7.20 -17.69 -8.00
C LEU A 8 8.21 -16.59 -8.36
N ARG A 9 7.77 -15.51 -9.00
CA ARG A 9 8.64 -14.38 -9.32
C ARG A 9 9.17 -13.68 -8.07
N MET A 10 8.31 -13.44 -7.07
CA MET A 10 8.75 -12.87 -5.79
C MET A 10 9.76 -13.78 -5.09
N GLN A 11 9.55 -15.10 -5.11
CA GLN A 11 10.49 -16.06 -4.54
C GLN A 11 11.83 -16.04 -5.27
N CYS A 12 11.86 -16.03 -6.60
CA CYS A 12 13.10 -15.92 -7.37
C CYS A 12 13.88 -14.65 -7.03
N GLU A 13 13.20 -13.51 -6.98
CA GLU A 13 13.80 -12.22 -6.64
C GLU A 13 14.32 -12.22 -5.19
N ARG A 14 13.58 -12.84 -4.27
CA ARG A 14 13.97 -12.99 -2.87
C ARG A 14 15.18 -13.90 -2.70
N ILE A 15 15.21 -15.05 -3.39
CA ILE A 15 16.33 -16.02 -3.37
C ILE A 15 17.58 -15.43 -4.02
N SER A 16 17.43 -14.66 -5.10
CA SER A 16 18.58 -13.96 -5.71
C SER A 16 19.28 -13.03 -4.71
N GLY A 17 18.55 -12.60 -3.68
CA GLY A 17 19.00 -11.65 -2.67
C GLY A 17 19.34 -10.29 -3.26
N ALA A 18 19.14 -10.03 -4.55
CA ALA A 18 19.66 -8.84 -5.22
C ALA A 18 19.00 -7.55 -4.71
N ARG A 19 17.71 -7.62 -4.37
CA ARG A 19 16.88 -6.48 -3.99
C ARG A 19 16.49 -6.51 -2.51
N CYS A 20 16.37 -5.32 -1.92
CA CYS A 20 15.79 -5.16 -0.60
C CYS A 20 14.27 -5.07 -0.73
N PHE A 21 13.52 -6.02 -0.17
CA PHE A 21 12.07 -5.97 -0.24
C PHE A 21 11.52 -4.97 0.79
N VAL A 22 10.60 -4.11 0.35
CA VAL A 22 9.86 -3.20 1.22
C VAL A 22 8.39 -3.45 1.00
N PHE A 23 7.71 -3.98 2.00
CA PHE A 23 6.27 -4.27 1.95
C PHE A 23 5.51 -3.08 2.53
N THR A 24 4.47 -2.62 1.83
CA THR A 24 3.61 -1.52 2.30
C THR A 24 2.18 -1.98 2.31
N ASP A 25 1.43 -1.60 3.34
CA ASP A 25 0.00 -1.87 3.39
C ASP A 25 -0.75 -0.81 4.21
N GLU A 26 -2.05 -0.70 3.95
CA GLU A 26 -2.99 0.10 4.71
C GLU A 26 -3.92 -0.78 5.53
N SER A 27 -4.20 -0.37 6.76
CA SER A 27 -5.18 -1.04 7.61
C SER A 27 -5.99 -0.03 8.42
N TYR A 28 -7.04 -0.53 9.08
CA TYR A 28 -7.81 0.27 10.02
C TYR A 28 -8.27 -0.54 11.22
N VAL A 29 -8.38 0.12 12.37
CA VAL A 29 -8.93 -0.43 13.60
C VAL A 29 -10.13 0.41 14.02
N HIS A 30 -11.24 -0.23 14.38
CA HIS A 30 -12.37 0.48 14.96
C HIS A 30 -12.03 0.91 16.39
N ARG A 31 -12.33 2.17 16.75
CA ARG A 31 -12.13 2.67 18.12
C ARG A 31 -12.85 1.81 19.16
N ASN A 32 -14.04 1.31 18.82
CA ASN A 32 -14.85 0.47 19.69
C ASN A 32 -14.70 -1.01 19.28
N TYR A 33 -13.49 -1.44 18.90
CA TYR A 33 -13.23 -2.84 18.61
C TYR A 33 -13.29 -3.64 19.92
N SER A 34 -14.31 -4.48 20.07
CA SER A 34 -14.40 -5.48 21.14
C SER A 34 -13.91 -6.82 20.60
N CYS A 35 -12.81 -7.33 21.13
CA CYS A 35 -12.43 -8.71 20.94
C CYS A 35 -13.47 -9.59 21.67
N HIS A 36 -14.03 -10.60 21.00
CA HIS A 36 -14.78 -11.71 21.60
C HIS A 36 -15.53 -11.44 22.92
N ASP A 37 -16.74 -10.87 22.85
CA ASP A 37 -17.67 -10.73 23.99
C ASP A 37 -17.10 -10.13 25.29
N ASP A 38 -15.95 -9.46 25.23
CA ASP A 38 -15.46 -8.63 26.31
C ASP A 38 -16.47 -7.49 26.52
N SER A 39 -17.25 -7.63 27.59
CA SER A 39 -18.22 -6.63 27.99
C SER A 39 -17.47 -5.35 28.37
N LEU A 40 -17.83 -4.24 27.73
CA LEU A 40 -17.44 -2.90 28.17
C LEU A 40 -18.00 -2.55 29.57
N TYR A 41 -18.87 -3.41 30.11
CA TYR A 41 -19.65 -3.18 31.32
C TYR A 41 -19.13 -4.01 32.48
N GLY A 42 -19.17 -3.41 33.67
CA GLY A 42 -18.78 -4.06 34.90
C GLY A 42 -19.81 -5.12 35.30
N PRO A 43 -19.42 -6.12 36.11
CA PRO A 43 -20.32 -7.20 36.54
C PRO A 43 -21.50 -6.73 37.43
N ASN A 44 -21.54 -5.46 37.84
CA ASN A 44 -22.63 -4.84 38.60
C ASN A 44 -23.60 -4.02 37.73
N ASP A 45 -23.39 -3.95 36.41
CA ASP A 45 -24.31 -3.25 35.52
C ASP A 45 -25.54 -4.14 35.27
N GLU A 46 -26.71 -3.70 35.72
CA GLU A 46 -27.99 -4.43 35.58
C GLU A 46 -28.23 -4.88 34.13
N PRO A 47 -28.40 -6.20 33.86
CA PRO A 47 -28.25 -6.80 32.53
C PRO A 47 -29.33 -6.45 31.49
N ASP A 48 -30.40 -5.75 31.85
CA ASP A 48 -31.62 -5.70 31.02
C ASP A 48 -31.98 -4.34 30.38
N LEU A 49 -31.11 -3.31 30.44
CA LEU A 49 -31.46 -1.99 29.89
C LEU A 49 -30.63 -1.50 28.69
N GLN A 50 -29.63 -2.25 28.21
CA GLN A 50 -28.66 -1.66 27.29
C GLN A 50 -28.55 -2.37 25.94
N VAL A 51 -29.20 -1.77 24.94
CA VAL A 51 -28.98 -2.06 23.51
C VAL A 51 -27.50 -1.80 23.20
N LYS A 52 -26.71 -2.84 22.92
CA LYS A 52 -25.32 -2.70 22.40
C LYS A 52 -25.30 -1.56 21.39
N ALA A 53 -24.53 -0.50 21.65
CA ALA A 53 -24.44 0.63 20.74
C ALA A 53 -24.00 0.11 19.36
N ARG A 54 -24.89 0.16 18.36
CA ARG A 54 -24.74 -0.51 17.05
C ARG A 54 -23.71 0.18 16.14
N HIS A 55 -22.85 1.02 16.69
CA HIS A 55 -21.99 1.91 15.92
C HIS A 55 -20.55 1.49 16.14
N LYS A 56 -20.00 0.78 15.14
CA LYS A 56 -18.55 0.69 14.95
C LYS A 56 -18.05 2.13 15.01
N GLY A 57 -17.31 2.54 16.04
CA GLY A 57 -16.96 3.95 16.27
C GLY A 57 -16.07 4.55 15.18
N ARG A 58 -15.37 5.65 15.50
CA ARG A 58 -14.35 6.25 14.61
C ARG A 58 -13.30 5.19 14.21
N ARG A 59 -12.75 5.30 13.00
CA ARG A 59 -11.73 4.38 12.48
C ARG A 59 -10.34 5.01 12.65
N LEU A 60 -9.43 4.29 13.29
CA LEU A 60 -8.00 4.61 13.28
C LEU A 60 -7.41 3.97 12.02
N CYS A 61 -6.95 4.80 11.10
CA CYS A 61 -6.30 4.39 9.86
C CYS A 61 -4.80 4.32 10.10
N ILE A 62 -4.18 3.28 9.55
CA ILE A 62 -2.77 2.98 9.74
C ILE A 62 -2.18 2.69 8.36
N VAL A 63 -1.05 3.29 8.04
CA VAL A 63 -0.22 2.92 6.89
C VAL A 63 1.22 2.81 7.34
N ALA A 64 1.91 1.80 6.85
CA ALA A 64 3.27 1.52 7.26
C ALA A 64 4.05 0.75 6.18
N ALA A 65 5.37 0.89 6.22
CA ALA A 65 6.30 0.08 5.45
C ALA A 65 7.12 -0.83 6.35
N ILE A 66 7.28 -2.09 5.95
CA ILE A 66 8.10 -3.10 6.61
C ILE A 66 9.19 -3.51 5.64
N VAL A 67 10.45 -3.44 6.07
CA VAL A 67 11.55 -3.99 5.29
C VAL A 67 11.65 -5.49 5.54
N GLY A 68 11.85 -6.25 4.47
CA GLY A 68 12.07 -7.70 4.52
C GLY A 68 13.41 -8.04 5.14
N ALA A 69 13.53 -9.27 5.65
CA ALA A 69 14.80 -9.77 6.15
C ALA A 69 15.82 -9.93 5.00
N ASP A 70 17.10 -9.79 5.34
CA ASP A 70 18.19 -10.09 4.41
C ASP A 70 18.37 -11.61 4.30
N GLU A 71 17.90 -12.17 3.18
CA GLU A 71 17.96 -13.60 2.91
C GLU A 71 19.37 -14.10 2.55
N ARG A 72 20.35 -13.20 2.36
CA ARG A 72 21.76 -13.57 2.18
C ARG A 72 22.40 -14.05 3.48
N VAL A 73 21.80 -13.68 4.62
CA VAL A 73 22.28 -14.04 5.95
C VAL A 73 21.37 -15.12 6.54
N PRO A 74 21.92 -16.25 7.02
CA PRO A 74 21.14 -17.28 7.72
C PRO A 74 20.40 -16.71 8.93
N ALA A 75 19.18 -17.18 9.18
CA ALA A 75 18.27 -16.57 10.16
C ALA A 75 18.87 -16.46 11.57
N GLU A 76 19.62 -17.48 11.99
CA GLU A 76 20.32 -17.59 13.26
C GLU A 76 21.48 -16.59 13.43
N SER A 77 22.00 -16.05 12.32
CA SER A 77 23.14 -15.13 12.31
C SER A 77 22.73 -13.68 12.01
N ARG A 78 21.44 -13.39 11.82
CA ARG A 78 20.95 -12.05 11.49
C ARG A 78 21.07 -11.12 12.69
N THR A 79 21.61 -9.93 12.42
CA THR A 79 21.49 -8.79 13.33
C THR A 79 20.06 -8.20 13.27
N PRO A 80 19.63 -7.40 14.27
CA PRO A 80 18.30 -6.78 14.25
C PRO A 80 17.99 -5.96 12.99
N SER A 81 18.99 -5.31 12.38
CA SER A 81 18.84 -4.55 11.13
C SER A 81 18.71 -5.44 9.89
N GLN A 82 19.12 -6.70 9.97
CA GLN A 82 18.99 -7.70 8.90
C GLN A 82 17.73 -8.55 9.05
N CYS A 83 17.04 -8.46 10.20
CA CYS A 83 15.72 -9.03 10.38
C CYS A 83 14.65 -8.15 9.72
N ALA A 84 13.51 -8.77 9.37
CA ALA A 84 12.36 -8.01 8.94
C ALA A 84 11.90 -7.08 10.07
N HIS A 85 11.72 -5.80 9.77
CA HIS A 85 11.36 -4.82 10.78
C HIS A 85 10.51 -3.67 10.21
N LEU A 86 9.71 -3.08 11.08
CA LEU A 86 8.92 -1.89 10.75
C LEU A 86 9.84 -0.69 10.56
N LEU A 87 9.69 0.00 9.41
CA LEU A 87 10.30 1.30 9.20
C LEU A 87 9.52 2.34 10.01
N ARG A 88 9.93 2.56 11.27
CA ARG A 88 9.18 3.35 12.26
C ARG A 88 8.79 4.76 11.77
N TRP A 89 9.66 5.39 10.99
CA TRP A 89 9.43 6.73 10.43
C TRP A 89 8.37 6.74 9.31
N SER A 90 8.04 5.59 8.73
CA SER A 90 6.98 5.44 7.71
C SER A 90 5.60 5.21 8.32
N LEU A 91 5.53 4.87 9.62
CA LEU A 91 4.27 4.62 10.30
C LEU A 91 3.49 5.93 10.41
N ASP A 92 2.34 5.98 9.78
CA ASP A 92 1.40 7.10 9.88
C ASP A 92 0.07 6.56 10.41
N VAL A 93 -0.43 7.21 11.46
CA VAL A 93 -1.66 6.82 12.15
C VAL A 93 -2.54 8.06 12.29
N PHE A 94 -3.73 8.00 11.72
CA PHE A 94 -4.66 9.12 11.73
C PHE A 94 -6.10 8.65 11.92
N GLU A 95 -6.93 9.54 12.45
CA GLU A 95 -8.35 9.26 12.58
C GLU A 95 -9.06 9.55 11.26
N GLY A 96 -9.71 8.53 10.72
CA GLY A 96 -10.60 8.66 9.59
C GLY A 96 -11.84 9.48 9.93
N GLY A 97 -12.29 10.30 8.97
CA GLY A 97 -13.48 11.15 9.07
C GLY A 97 -14.82 10.38 9.01
N ASN A 98 -15.86 11.06 8.51
CA ASN A 98 -17.20 10.49 8.35
C ASN A 98 -17.15 9.13 7.67
N GLN A 99 -17.91 8.18 8.21
CA GLN A 99 -17.93 6.78 7.82
C GLN A 99 -18.38 6.63 6.38
N THR A 100 -17.44 6.65 5.44
CA THR A 100 -17.67 6.08 4.12
C THR A 100 -17.81 4.57 4.29
N VAL A 101 -18.75 3.97 3.55
CA VAL A 101 -18.97 2.52 3.52
C VAL A 101 -17.64 1.81 3.22
N ASP A 102 -16.80 2.44 2.40
CA ASP A 102 -15.50 1.98 1.98
C ASP A 102 -14.35 2.69 2.75
N TYR A 103 -13.30 1.96 3.12
CA TYR A 103 -12.09 2.51 3.75
C TYR A 103 -11.28 3.38 2.77
N HIS A 104 -11.49 3.21 1.46
CA HIS A 104 -10.90 4.05 0.42
C HIS A 104 -11.32 5.53 0.49
N GLY A 105 -12.36 5.88 1.25
CA GLY A 105 -12.68 7.30 1.51
C GLY A 105 -11.64 8.01 2.37
N MET A 106 -10.86 7.25 3.15
CA MET A 106 -9.87 7.78 4.09
C MET A 106 -8.45 7.77 3.47
N PHE A 107 -8.15 6.77 2.64
CA PHE A 107 -6.93 6.67 1.85
C PHE A 107 -7.20 7.14 0.41
N ASN A 108 -6.96 8.42 0.14
CA ASN A 108 -7.06 8.98 -1.21
C ASN A 108 -5.68 9.05 -1.88
N SER A 109 -5.69 9.24 -3.21
CA SER A 109 -4.48 9.33 -4.01
C SER A 109 -3.52 10.44 -3.57
N THR A 110 -4.04 11.59 -3.15
CA THR A 110 -3.21 12.72 -2.71
C THR A 110 -2.47 12.40 -1.42
N TYR A 111 -3.16 11.77 -0.46
CA TYR A 111 -2.54 11.30 0.79
C TYR A 111 -1.47 10.24 0.50
N TYR A 112 -1.82 9.22 -0.29
CA TYR A 112 -0.89 8.14 -0.61
C TYR A 112 0.35 8.64 -1.35
N LEU A 113 0.18 9.56 -2.31
CA LEU A 113 1.31 10.18 -3.02
C LEU A 113 2.28 10.89 -2.06
N ARG A 114 1.77 11.70 -1.14
CA ARG A 114 2.64 12.36 -0.13
C ARG A 114 3.31 11.36 0.81
N TRP A 115 2.62 10.28 1.14
CA TRP A 115 3.19 9.23 2.00
C TRP A 115 4.29 8.45 1.27
N ILE A 116 4.06 8.04 0.01
CA ILE A 116 5.05 7.29 -0.78
C ILE A 116 6.24 8.16 -1.20
N GLU A 117 6.06 9.47 -1.43
CA GLU A 117 7.17 10.41 -1.65
C GLU A 117 8.11 10.46 -0.45
N ARG A 118 7.56 10.62 0.76
CA ARG A 118 8.35 10.54 2.01
C ARG A 118 9.05 9.20 2.15
N LEU A 119 8.38 8.09 1.78
CA LEU A 119 9.00 6.77 1.79
C LEU A 119 10.23 6.72 0.87
N LEU A 120 10.07 7.12 -0.39
CA LEU A 120 11.13 7.09 -1.40
C LEU A 120 12.33 7.98 -1.04
N GLU A 121 12.10 9.13 -0.41
CA GLU A 121 13.17 10.02 0.07
C GLU A 121 13.96 9.41 1.23
N GLN A 122 13.27 8.73 2.17
CA GLN A 122 13.88 8.24 3.41
C GLN A 122 14.58 6.88 3.24
N LEU A 123 14.17 6.03 2.30
CA LEU A 123 14.84 4.75 2.02
C LEU A 123 16.38 4.90 1.86
N PRO A 124 16.90 5.73 0.93
CA PRO A 124 18.34 5.92 0.78
C PRO A 124 18.98 6.60 2.00
N ALA A 125 18.27 7.53 2.67
CA ALA A 125 18.75 8.16 3.90
C ALA A 125 18.96 7.15 5.04
N THR A 126 18.24 6.02 5.00
CA THR A 126 18.38 4.89 5.94
C THR A 126 19.25 3.74 5.42
N ASN A 127 20.08 3.99 4.39
CA ASN A 127 20.93 2.99 3.73
C ASN A 127 20.17 1.82 3.08
N ILE A 128 18.88 1.99 2.77
CA ILE A 128 18.11 1.02 2.01
C ILE A 128 18.24 1.40 0.53
N SER A 129 18.96 0.58 -0.21
CA SER A 129 19.18 0.76 -1.65
C SER A 129 18.68 -0.45 -2.43
N ASN A 130 18.46 -0.27 -3.74
CA ASN A 130 17.92 -1.30 -4.63
C ASN A 130 16.61 -1.92 -4.08
N ALA A 131 15.72 -1.05 -3.59
CA ALA A 131 14.47 -1.47 -2.98
C ALA A 131 13.46 -1.96 -4.03
N LEU A 132 12.81 -3.09 -3.74
CA LEU A 132 11.61 -3.55 -4.44
C LEU A 132 10.41 -3.30 -3.52
N ILE A 133 9.61 -2.28 -3.86
CA ILE A 133 8.42 -1.93 -3.09
C ILE A 133 7.26 -2.82 -3.53
N VAL A 134 6.69 -3.54 -2.58
CA VAL A 134 5.55 -4.44 -2.76
C VAL A 134 4.31 -3.78 -2.17
N LEU A 135 3.34 -3.52 -3.04
CA LEU A 135 2.06 -2.89 -2.73
C LEU A 135 0.93 -3.69 -3.37
N ASP A 136 -0.28 -3.55 -2.84
CA ASP A 136 -1.48 -4.16 -3.41
C ASP A 136 -1.94 -3.45 -4.71
N ASN A 137 -3.06 -3.90 -5.26
CA ASN A 137 -3.61 -3.39 -6.50
C ASN A 137 -4.64 -2.26 -6.32
N ALA A 138 -4.65 -1.55 -5.17
CA ALA A 138 -5.63 -0.51 -4.91
C ALA A 138 -5.60 0.60 -5.96
N LYS A 139 -6.78 1.14 -6.29
CA LYS A 139 -6.94 2.11 -7.39
C LYS A 139 -6.10 3.38 -7.18
N TYR A 140 -6.01 3.85 -5.93
CA TYR A 140 -5.29 5.09 -5.61
C TYR A 140 -3.77 4.96 -5.75
N HIS A 141 -3.20 3.74 -5.70
CA HIS A 141 -1.77 3.48 -5.94
C HIS A 141 -1.34 3.76 -7.39
N LYS A 142 -2.29 3.74 -8.33
CA LYS A 142 -2.03 3.86 -9.77
C LYS A 142 -2.36 5.25 -10.32
N THR A 143 -2.58 6.21 -9.43
CA THR A 143 -2.99 7.55 -9.85
C THR A 143 -1.82 8.25 -10.53
N LEU A 144 -2.05 8.75 -11.74
CA LEU A 144 -1.09 9.56 -12.46
C LEU A 144 -1.17 11.02 -11.96
N PRO A 145 -0.05 11.77 -11.94
CA PRO A 145 -0.07 13.22 -11.73
C PRO A 145 -1.11 13.90 -12.63
N HIS A 146 -1.72 14.98 -12.14
CA HIS A 146 -2.80 15.68 -12.85
C HIS A 146 -2.38 16.16 -14.26
N ASP A 147 -1.11 16.52 -14.35
CA ASP A 147 -0.33 17.01 -15.48
C ASP A 147 0.15 15.88 -16.42
N THR A 148 -0.13 14.61 -16.08
CA THR A 148 0.11 13.51 -17.00
C THR A 148 -0.81 13.63 -18.20
N PRO A 149 -0.28 13.65 -19.44
CA PRO A 149 -1.11 13.63 -20.62
C PRO A 149 -2.00 12.40 -20.58
N LYS A 150 -3.30 12.60 -20.33
CA LYS A 150 -4.27 11.53 -20.49
C LYS A 150 -4.31 11.26 -21.98
N THR A 151 -3.92 10.06 -22.38
CA THR A 151 -4.32 9.53 -23.68
C THR A 151 -5.84 9.50 -23.64
N GLN A 152 -6.47 10.58 -24.13
CA GLN A 152 -7.84 10.46 -24.61
C GLN A 152 -7.78 9.32 -25.61
N CYS A 153 -8.58 8.29 -25.39
CA CYS A 153 -8.92 7.36 -26.46
C CYS A 153 -9.54 8.21 -27.56
N ILE A 154 -8.71 8.73 -28.46
CA ILE A 154 -9.15 9.18 -29.76
C ILE A 154 -9.53 7.88 -30.45
N GLU A 155 -10.80 7.51 -30.35
CA GLU A 155 -11.37 6.48 -31.20
C GLU A 155 -10.97 6.80 -32.65
N SER A 156 -10.11 5.93 -33.18
CA SER A 156 -10.06 5.48 -34.58
C SER A 156 -10.03 6.51 -35.72
N LYS A 157 -9.38 7.68 -35.58
CA LYS A 157 -9.08 8.54 -36.77
C LYS A 157 -7.66 9.11 -36.90
N HIS A 158 -6.83 9.05 -35.85
CA HIS A 158 -5.47 9.60 -35.90
C HIS A 158 -4.35 8.59 -36.17
N ALA A 159 -4.57 7.29 -35.94
CA ALA A 159 -3.59 6.24 -36.22
C ALA A 159 -3.27 6.15 -37.73
N ASP A 160 -4.26 6.31 -38.59
CA ASP A 160 -4.08 6.24 -40.05
C ASP A 160 -3.24 7.40 -40.61
N ARG A 161 -3.27 8.58 -39.97
CA ARG A 161 -2.48 9.74 -40.43
C ARG A 161 -1.00 9.62 -40.06
N VAL A 162 -0.67 8.95 -38.95
CA VAL A 162 0.72 8.75 -38.51
C VAL A 162 1.42 7.71 -39.39
N TYR A 163 0.73 6.64 -39.79
CA TYR A 163 1.29 5.64 -40.72
C TYR A 163 1.49 6.22 -42.12
N ALA A 164 0.54 7.01 -42.64
CA ALA A 164 0.66 7.62 -43.98
C ALA A 164 1.83 8.63 -44.10
N ILE A 165 2.22 9.29 -43.02
CA ILE A 165 3.36 10.24 -43.02
C ILE A 165 4.70 9.50 -43.02
N ARG A 166 4.84 8.41 -42.26
CA ARG A 166 6.08 7.61 -42.24
C ARG A 166 6.36 6.94 -43.58
N ASP A 167 5.32 6.50 -44.28
CA ASP A 167 5.44 5.81 -45.56
C ASP A 167 5.81 6.73 -46.73
N ARG A 168 5.61 8.05 -46.55
CA ARG A 168 5.97 9.10 -47.52
C ARG A 168 7.41 9.60 -47.33
N VAL A 169 7.94 9.52 -46.12
CA VAL A 169 9.33 9.90 -45.80
C VAL A 169 10.33 8.81 -46.22
N GLN A 170 9.92 7.54 -46.28
CA GLN A 170 10.79 6.44 -46.73
C GLN A 170 10.81 6.22 -48.25
N ARG A 171 10.03 7.00 -49.02
CA ARG A 171 9.92 6.91 -50.49
C ARG A 171 10.43 8.16 -51.23
N GLN A 172 11.31 8.93 -50.59
CA GLN A 172 12.15 9.95 -51.23
C GLN A 172 13.61 9.62 -50.96
#